data_AF-F5T7N2-F1
#
_entry.id   AF-F5T7N2-F1
#
_cell.length_a   1.000
_cell.length_b   1.000
_cell.length_c   1.000
_cell.angle_alpha   90.00
_cell.angle_beta   90.00
_cell.angle_gamma   90.00
#
_symmetry.space_group_name_H-M   'P 1'
#
loop_
_entity.id
_entity.type
_entity.pdbx_description
1 polymer ?
#
loop_
_entity_poly.entity_id
_entity_poly.type
_entity_poly.pdbx_seq_one_letter_code
_entity_poly.pdbx_strand_id
1 'polypeptide(L)'
;MEKFFREYFQAKLTADVDTLYRLSGVTNQSTEQTSKLKAQLKTQSGYIEAYEDIKTYAVPGIGENEKLVFLQYKVRFRRAKTAAPAIMYCYIRVNEANAFELVENKTPEQTKFVYDYIQTHQEVKDLINAVDSQLLEALSSDSRLAVLYDAFQTGRIYKEDQASIDSEVSLIEMDENGPTVSESESSSESNGTSSPSTESEGSEQNAASESSETAVIETSAGTAATETSGGA
;
A
#
# COMPACT_ATOMS: atom_id res chain seq x y z
N MET A 1 9.88 21.14 -0.26
CA MET A 1 9.63 19.69 -0.16
C MET A 1 8.20 19.39 0.26
N GLU A 2 7.72 19.88 1.40
CA GLU A 2 6.33 19.62 1.83
C GLU A 2 5.26 20.01 0.78
N LYS A 3 5.38 21.19 0.15
CA LYS A 3 4.48 21.63 -0.95
C LYS A 3 4.44 20.64 -2.12
N PHE A 4 5.57 20.03 -2.47
CA PHE A 4 5.67 19.03 -3.53
C PHE A 4 4.83 17.79 -3.18
N PHE A 5 4.96 17.29 -1.94
CA PHE A 5 4.18 16.12 -1.51
C PHE A 5 2.70 16.43 -1.31
N ARG A 6 2.33 17.66 -0.91
CA ARG A 6 0.92 18.10 -0.90
C ARG A 6 0.31 18.04 -2.31
N GLU A 7 1.05 18.52 -3.31
CA GLU A 7 0.62 18.46 -4.72
C GLU A 7 0.53 17.01 -5.22
N TYR A 8 1.53 16.18 -4.90
CA TYR A 8 1.54 14.75 -5.22
C TYR A 8 0.33 14.02 -4.64
N PHE A 9 0.05 14.20 -3.35
CA PHE A 9 -1.09 13.56 -2.69
C PHE A 9 -2.43 14.09 -3.19
N GLN A 10 -2.53 15.39 -3.47
CA GLN A 10 -3.72 15.96 -4.09
C GLN A 10 -3.98 15.32 -5.46
N ALA A 11 -2.95 15.17 -6.28
CA ALA A 11 -3.06 14.53 -7.58
C ALA A 11 -3.50 13.05 -7.47
N LYS A 12 -3.04 12.33 -6.44
CA LYS A 12 -3.55 10.98 -6.14
C LYS A 12 -5.04 10.99 -5.78
N LEU A 13 -5.49 11.93 -4.94
CA LEU A 13 -6.90 12.05 -4.55
C LEU A 13 -7.82 12.43 -5.72
N THR A 14 -7.34 13.25 -6.65
CA THR A 14 -8.14 13.68 -7.81
C THR A 14 -7.96 12.79 -9.04
N ALA A 15 -7.16 11.72 -8.92
CA ALA A 15 -6.72 10.88 -10.04
C ALA A 15 -6.17 11.72 -11.22
N ASP A 16 -5.41 12.77 -10.90
CA ASP A 16 -4.73 13.66 -11.84
C ASP A 16 -3.38 13.05 -12.24
N VAL A 17 -3.44 12.16 -13.23
CA VAL A 17 -2.29 11.43 -13.75
C VAL A 17 -1.29 12.36 -14.45
N ASP A 18 -1.76 13.46 -15.07
CA ASP A 18 -0.90 14.42 -15.76
C ASP A 18 0.01 15.14 -14.76
N THR A 19 -0.53 15.56 -13.62
CA THR A 19 0.27 16.11 -12.52
C THR A 19 1.26 15.08 -11.97
N LEU A 20 0.85 13.82 -11.77
CA LEU A 20 1.76 12.78 -11.27
C LEU A 20 2.95 12.54 -12.21
N TYR A 21 2.71 12.43 -13.51
CA TYR A 21 3.77 12.26 -14.50
C TYR A 21 4.69 13.48 -14.60
N ARG A 22 4.15 14.69 -14.48
CA ARG A 22 4.98 15.90 -14.38
C ARG A 22 5.84 15.89 -13.12
N LEU A 23 5.31 15.44 -11.99
CA LEU A 23 6.05 15.39 -10.72
C LEU A 23 7.12 14.29 -10.71
N SER A 24 6.96 13.20 -11.48
CA SER A 24 7.98 12.15 -11.62
C SER A 24 8.91 12.33 -12.81
N GLY A 25 8.62 13.27 -13.71
CA GLY A 25 9.40 13.49 -14.94
C GLY A 25 9.28 12.35 -15.95
N VAL A 26 8.31 11.46 -15.79
CA VAL A 26 8.09 10.35 -16.72
C VAL A 26 7.23 10.86 -17.89
N THR A 27 7.69 10.67 -19.13
CA THR A 27 7.07 11.28 -20.34
C THR A 27 6.67 10.30 -21.43
N ASN A 28 7.00 9.01 -21.31
CA ASN A 28 6.88 8.02 -22.38
C ASN A 28 5.84 6.93 -22.09
N GLN A 29 4.73 7.28 -21.44
CA GLN A 29 3.66 6.35 -21.07
C GLN A 29 2.67 6.17 -22.21
N SER A 30 2.20 4.94 -22.40
CA SER A 30 1.12 4.66 -23.33
C SER A 30 -0.23 5.15 -22.79
N THR A 31 -1.20 5.34 -23.69
CA THR A 31 -2.59 5.65 -23.33
C THR A 31 -3.19 4.58 -22.41
N GLU A 32 -2.81 3.32 -22.60
CA GLU A 32 -3.27 2.20 -21.79
C GLU A 32 -2.70 2.28 -20.36
N GLN A 33 -1.40 2.54 -20.21
CA GLN A 33 -0.75 2.72 -18.91
C GLN A 33 -1.38 3.89 -18.14
N THR A 34 -1.60 5.01 -18.83
CA THR A 34 -2.25 6.20 -18.27
C THR A 34 -3.67 5.89 -17.80
N SER A 35 -4.45 5.17 -18.62
CA SER A 35 -5.83 4.80 -18.30
C SER A 35 -5.91 3.83 -17.12
N LYS A 36 -5.00 2.85 -17.08
CA LYS A 36 -4.89 1.89 -15.97
C LYS A 36 -4.56 2.59 -14.65
N LEU A 37 -3.56 3.47 -14.66
CA LEU A 37 -3.19 4.26 -13.48
C LEU A 37 -4.35 5.14 -13.02
N LYS A 38 -5.02 5.83 -13.94
CA LYS A 38 -6.19 6.66 -13.62
C LYS A 38 -7.31 5.85 -12.98
N ALA A 39 -7.60 4.65 -13.50
CA ALA A 39 -8.62 3.76 -12.93
C ALA A 39 -8.22 3.30 -11.52
N GLN A 40 -6.96 2.91 -11.31
CA GLN A 40 -6.44 2.53 -9.99
C GLN A 40 -6.55 3.68 -8.98
N LEU A 41 -6.14 4.89 -9.37
CA LEU A 41 -6.22 6.08 -8.50
C LEU A 41 -7.67 6.44 -8.19
N LYS A 42 -8.59 6.36 -9.15
CA LYS A 42 -10.02 6.58 -8.89
C LYS A 42 -10.55 5.62 -7.83
N THR A 43 -10.24 4.33 -7.95
CA THR A 43 -10.61 3.34 -6.94
C THR A 43 -10.04 3.69 -5.57
N GLN A 44 -8.72 3.94 -5.48
CA GLN A 44 -8.05 4.27 -4.21
C GLN A 44 -8.63 5.55 -3.59
N SER A 45 -8.80 6.59 -4.40
CA SER A 45 -9.36 7.88 -3.99
C SER A 45 -10.81 7.77 -3.49
N GLY A 46 -11.55 6.70 -3.82
CA GLY A 46 -12.89 6.43 -3.31
C GLY A 46 -12.92 6.06 -1.82
N TYR A 47 -11.83 5.50 -1.29
CA TYR A 47 -11.69 5.17 0.13
C TYR A 47 -11.06 6.30 0.94
N ILE A 48 -10.20 7.10 0.33
CA ILE A 48 -9.42 8.14 1.00
C ILE A 48 -10.14 9.48 0.91
N GLU A 49 -10.35 10.11 2.06
CA GLU A 49 -10.86 11.47 2.20
C GLU A 49 -9.73 12.50 2.03
N ALA A 50 -8.62 12.30 2.73
CA ALA A 50 -7.53 13.26 2.77
C ALA A 50 -6.19 12.60 3.14
N TYR A 51 -5.10 13.28 2.78
CA TYR A 51 -3.77 13.04 3.32
C TYR A 51 -3.42 14.20 4.26
N GLU A 52 -3.15 13.89 5.52
CA GLU A 52 -2.94 14.83 6.62
C GLU A 52 -1.50 14.73 7.17
N ASP A 53 -1.08 15.70 7.98
CA ASP A 53 0.16 15.67 8.77
C ASP A 53 1.45 15.30 7.99
N ILE A 54 1.58 15.80 6.77
CA ILE A 54 2.72 15.53 5.89
C ILE A 54 4.00 16.13 6.47
N LYS A 55 5.00 15.29 6.77
CA LYS A 55 6.33 15.65 7.26
C LYS A 55 7.41 14.93 6.46
N THR A 56 8.48 15.64 6.16
CA THR A 56 9.59 15.14 5.34
C THR A 56 10.88 15.11 6.12
N TYR A 57 11.59 13.99 6.09
CA TYR A 57 12.97 13.84 6.54
C TYR A 57 13.84 13.50 5.32
N ALA A 58 14.67 14.44 4.89
CA ALA A 58 15.45 14.32 3.66
C ALA A 58 16.94 14.23 3.97
N VAL A 59 17.61 13.26 3.35
CA VAL A 59 19.04 12.98 3.51
C VAL A 59 19.70 12.97 2.12
N PRO A 60 21.02 13.17 2.02
CA PRO A 60 21.72 13.07 0.74
C PRO A 60 21.47 11.71 0.08
N GLY A 61 21.22 11.71 -1.23
CA GLY A 61 21.15 10.49 -2.05
C GLY A 61 22.53 10.06 -2.53
N ILE A 62 22.57 9.10 -3.47
CA ILE A 62 23.82 8.63 -4.10
C ILE A 62 24.39 9.70 -5.05
N GLY A 63 23.52 10.36 -5.83
CA GLY A 63 23.91 11.45 -6.72
C GLY A 63 23.97 12.82 -6.05
N GLU A 64 24.79 13.74 -6.59
CA GLU A 64 24.97 15.10 -6.04
C GLU A 64 23.66 15.92 -5.96
N ASN A 65 22.74 15.70 -6.90
CA ASN A 65 21.44 16.38 -6.97
C ASN A 65 20.28 15.50 -6.48
N GLU A 66 20.57 14.38 -5.81
CA GLU A 66 19.57 13.43 -5.33
C GLU A 66 19.42 13.52 -3.81
N LYS A 67 18.19 13.26 -3.35
CA LYS A 67 17.85 13.14 -1.94
C LYS A 67 17.02 11.90 -1.72
N LEU A 68 17.37 11.12 -0.70
CA LEU A 68 16.47 10.12 -0.15
C LEU A 68 15.54 10.83 0.84
N VAL A 69 14.23 10.71 0.65
CA VAL A 69 13.23 11.37 1.49
C VAL A 69 12.34 10.32 2.14
N PHE A 70 12.31 10.32 3.47
CA PHE A 70 11.33 9.63 4.29
C PHE A 70 10.16 10.58 4.54
N LEU A 71 8.95 10.13 4.22
CA LEU A 71 7.73 10.91 4.25
C LEU A 71 6.76 10.28 5.25
N GLN A 72 6.55 10.94 6.38
CA GLN A 72 5.49 10.61 7.33
C GLN A 72 4.23 11.39 6.95
N TYR A 73 3.08 10.73 6.99
CA TYR A 73 1.78 11.35 6.77
C TYR A 73 0.68 10.51 7.43
N LYS A 74 -0.55 11.01 7.42
CA LYS A 74 -1.72 10.25 7.85
C LYS A 74 -2.73 10.13 6.71
N VAL A 75 -3.33 8.96 6.56
CA VAL A 75 -4.40 8.70 5.60
C VAL A 75 -5.73 8.75 6.32
N ARG A 76 -6.56 9.73 5.98
CA ARG A 76 -7.96 9.80 6.43
C ARG A 76 -8.81 8.97 5.48
N PHE A 77 -9.39 7.88 5.98
CA PHE A 77 -10.38 7.11 5.23
C PHE A 77 -11.78 7.67 5.49
N ARG A 78 -12.62 7.80 4.45
CA ARG A 78 -13.96 8.43 4.56
C ARG A 78 -14.91 7.80 5.58
N ARG A 79 -14.67 6.53 5.95
CA ARG A 79 -15.53 5.72 6.82
C ARG A 79 -14.87 5.34 8.15
N ALA A 80 -13.68 5.88 8.43
CA ALA A 80 -12.95 5.69 9.68
C ALA A 80 -12.92 6.99 10.50
N LYS A 81 -12.99 6.88 11.82
CA LYS A 81 -12.88 8.04 12.72
C LYS A 81 -11.42 8.39 13.00
N THR A 82 -10.55 7.40 12.94
CA THR A 82 -9.10 7.55 13.13
C THR A 82 -8.38 7.59 11.79
N ALA A 83 -7.38 8.47 11.66
CA ALA A 83 -6.52 8.48 10.47
C ALA A 83 -5.37 7.48 10.66
N ALA A 84 -5.02 6.74 9.61
CA ALA A 84 -3.92 5.78 9.63
C ALA A 84 -2.57 6.49 9.43
N PRO A 85 -1.66 6.46 10.42
CA PRO A 85 -0.27 6.86 10.22
C PRO A 85 0.39 6.00 9.14
N ALA A 86 1.19 6.63 8.30
CA ALA A 86 1.91 5.97 7.23
C ALA A 86 3.28 6.61 7.03
N ILE A 87 4.22 5.78 6.56
CA ILE A 87 5.54 6.22 6.14
C ILE A 87 5.85 5.61 4.78
N MET A 88 6.42 6.41 3.89
CA MET A 88 7.01 5.96 2.64
C MET A 88 8.38 6.59 2.45
N TYR A 89 9.21 6.00 1.62
CA TYR A 89 10.43 6.64 1.15
C TYR A 89 10.45 6.77 -0.37
N CYS A 90 11.12 7.80 -0.85
CA CYS A 90 11.33 8.02 -2.27
C CYS A 90 12.64 8.76 -2.52
N TYR A 91 13.17 8.61 -3.72
CA TYR A 91 14.22 9.48 -4.21
C TYR A 91 13.60 10.71 -4.88
N ILE A 92 14.15 11.88 -4.54
CA ILE A 92 13.86 13.13 -5.21
C ILE A 92 15.15 13.62 -5.87
N ARG A 93 15.10 13.92 -7.16
CA ARG A 93 16.18 14.64 -7.85
C ARG A 93 15.81 16.10 -8.04
N VAL A 94 16.81 16.97 -8.02
CA VAL A 94 16.66 18.37 -8.44
C VAL A 94 17.10 18.47 -9.89
N ASN A 95 16.19 18.86 -10.78
CA ASN A 95 16.50 19.00 -12.20
C ASN A 95 17.26 20.31 -12.50
N GLU A 96 17.68 20.49 -13.75
CA GLU A 96 18.42 21.68 -14.21
C GLU A 96 17.64 23.00 -14.00
N ALA A 97 16.31 22.93 -13.92
CA ALA A 97 15.44 24.07 -13.64
C ALA A 97 15.25 24.34 -12.13
N ASN A 98 16.02 23.69 -11.25
CA ASN A 98 15.89 23.73 -9.79
C ASN A 98 14.52 23.27 -9.26
N ALA A 99 13.82 22.40 -10.00
CA ALA A 99 12.56 21.80 -9.58
C ALA A 99 12.80 20.37 -9.03
N PHE A 100 11.98 19.97 -8.06
CA PHE A 100 11.98 18.60 -7.53
C PHE A 100 11.27 17.65 -8.49
N GLU A 101 11.84 16.46 -8.69
CA GLU A 101 11.25 15.37 -9.45
C GLU A 101 11.36 14.05 -8.68
N LEU A 102 10.29 13.26 -8.66
CA LEU A 102 10.24 11.95 -8.03
C LEU A 102 10.85 10.88 -8.94
N VAL A 103 11.83 10.13 -8.42
CA VAL A 103 12.45 9.03 -9.15
C VAL A 103 11.61 7.77 -8.95
N GLU A 104 10.81 7.40 -9.96
CA GLU A 104 9.95 6.20 -9.91
C GLU A 104 10.75 4.90 -10.03
N ASN A 105 11.69 4.85 -10.99
CA ASN A 105 12.49 3.65 -11.28
C ASN A 105 13.86 3.76 -10.61
N LYS A 106 13.98 3.22 -9.40
CA LYS A 106 15.25 3.18 -8.65
C LYS A 106 16.24 2.25 -9.36
N THR A 107 17.51 2.66 -9.44
CA THR A 107 18.59 1.77 -9.87
C THR A 107 18.87 0.71 -8.78
N PRO A 108 19.50 -0.43 -9.12
CA PRO A 108 19.93 -1.42 -8.11
C PRO A 108 20.79 -0.81 -6.99
N GLU A 109 21.64 0.16 -7.32
CA GLU A 109 22.47 0.89 -6.36
C GLU A 109 21.63 1.75 -5.44
N GLN A 110 20.65 2.49 -5.98
CA GLN A 110 19.71 3.29 -5.19
C GLN A 110 18.90 2.43 -4.23
N THR A 111 18.44 1.26 -4.68
CA THR A 111 17.72 0.28 -3.86
C THR A 111 18.62 -0.25 -2.74
N LYS A 112 19.86 -0.63 -3.05
CA LYS A 112 20.82 -1.09 -2.04
C LYS A 112 21.12 0.00 -1.01
N PHE A 113 21.34 1.24 -1.45
CA PHE A 113 21.59 2.37 -0.54
C PHE A 113 20.42 2.59 0.41
N VAL A 114 19.17 2.52 -0.05
CA VAL A 114 18.00 2.68 0.83
C VAL A 114 17.99 1.62 1.92
N TYR A 115 18.19 0.36 1.53
CA TYR A 115 18.26 -0.76 2.46
C TYR A 115 19.38 -0.55 3.50
N ASP A 116 20.59 -0.26 3.04
CA ASP A 116 21.74 0.00 3.91
C ASP A 116 21.48 1.21 4.82
N TYR A 117 20.85 2.28 4.32
CA TYR A 117 20.55 3.49 5.09
C TYR A 117 19.59 3.18 6.23
N ILE A 118 18.47 2.51 5.94
CA ILE A 118 17.48 2.09 6.95
C ILE A 118 18.14 1.20 8.02
N GLN A 119 19.08 0.34 7.64
CA GLN A 119 19.75 -0.56 8.59
C GLN A 119 20.85 0.10 9.43
N THR A 120 21.44 1.18 8.96
CA THR A 120 22.60 1.81 9.61
C THR A 120 22.27 3.08 10.38
N HIS A 121 21.12 3.71 10.12
CA HIS A 121 20.72 4.97 10.72
C HIS A 121 19.61 4.77 11.75
N GLN A 122 19.96 4.90 13.04
CA GLN A 122 19.04 4.62 14.14
C GLN A 122 17.82 5.56 14.13
N GLU A 123 18.02 6.82 13.78
CA GLU A 123 16.95 7.83 13.69
C GLU A 123 15.88 7.46 12.65
N VAL A 124 16.24 6.75 11.58
CA VAL A 124 15.29 6.25 10.57
C VAL A 124 14.53 5.04 11.10
N LYS A 125 15.23 4.12 11.79
CA LYS A 125 14.57 2.98 12.43
C LYS A 125 13.55 3.45 13.47
N ASP A 126 13.94 4.41 14.30
CA ASP A 126 13.07 4.98 15.33
C ASP A 126 11.85 5.66 14.69
N LEU A 127 12.05 6.38 13.57
CA LEU A 127 10.97 7.00 12.81
C LEU A 127 9.98 5.95 12.26
N ILE A 128 10.48 4.87 11.65
CA ILE A 128 9.65 3.78 11.12
C ILE A 128 8.88 3.11 12.26
N ASN A 129 9.59 2.69 13.32
CA ASN A 129 8.99 2.03 14.48
C ASN A 129 7.93 2.89 15.17
N ALA A 130 8.15 4.21 15.24
CA ALA A 130 7.18 5.14 15.81
C ALA A 130 5.90 5.21 14.95
N VAL A 131 6.03 5.25 13.62
CA VAL A 131 4.87 5.23 12.72
C VAL A 131 4.12 3.89 12.82
N ASP A 132 4.84 2.78 12.84
CA ASP A 132 4.23 1.44 12.95
C ASP A 132 3.49 1.26 14.29
N SER A 133 4.07 1.77 15.38
CA SER A 133 3.41 1.75 16.70
C SER A 133 2.13 2.58 16.71
N GLN A 134 2.17 3.78 16.12
CA GLN A 134 0.99 4.64 16.00
C GLN A 134 -0.07 4.02 15.09
N LEU A 135 0.35 3.32 14.03
CA LEU A 135 -0.56 2.62 13.14
C LEU A 135 -1.23 1.45 13.86
N LEU A 136 -0.48 0.64 14.60
CA LEU A 136 -1.05 -0.46 15.38
C LEU A 136 -2.07 0.06 16.40
N GLU A 137 -1.75 1.13 17.13
CA GLU A 137 -2.69 1.78 18.06
C GLU A 137 -3.96 2.28 17.33
N ALA A 138 -3.82 2.89 16.16
CA ALA A 138 -4.95 3.35 15.36
C ALA A 138 -5.84 2.19 14.89
N LEU A 139 -5.26 1.08 14.44
CA LEU A 139 -5.98 -0.11 13.98
C LEU A 139 -6.66 -0.84 15.14
N SER A 140 -6.02 -0.92 16.31
CA SER A 140 -6.60 -1.53 17.51
C SER A 140 -7.74 -0.70 18.12
N SER A 141 -7.72 0.62 17.94
CA SER A 141 -8.74 1.52 18.50
C SER A 141 -9.93 1.81 17.56
N ASP A 142 -9.79 1.56 16.25
CA ASP A 142 -10.84 1.76 15.24
C ASP A 142 -10.96 0.52 14.35
N SER A 143 -11.88 -0.39 14.70
CA SER A 143 -12.11 -1.63 13.95
C SER A 143 -12.54 -1.38 12.49
N ARG A 144 -13.23 -0.28 12.21
CA ARG A 144 -13.57 0.10 10.83
C ARG A 144 -12.34 0.52 10.07
N LEU A 145 -11.43 1.26 10.70
CA LEU A 145 -10.13 1.56 10.11
C LEU A 145 -9.37 0.27 9.79
N ALA A 146 -9.35 -0.70 10.69
CA ALA A 146 -8.65 -1.97 10.48
C ALA A 146 -9.14 -2.70 9.22
N VAL A 147 -10.47 -2.83 9.05
CA VAL A 147 -11.08 -3.46 7.86
C VAL A 147 -10.78 -2.67 6.58
N LEU A 148 -10.93 -1.34 6.61
CA LEU A 148 -10.67 -0.48 5.45
C LEU A 148 -9.19 -0.48 5.06
N TYR A 149 -8.31 -0.50 6.04
CA TYR A 149 -6.87 -0.53 5.85
C TYR A 149 -6.43 -1.86 5.24
N ASP A 150 -6.93 -3.00 5.73
CA ASP A 150 -6.67 -4.33 5.14
C ASP A 150 -7.12 -4.39 3.68
N ALA A 151 -8.33 -3.94 3.37
CA ALA A 151 -8.81 -3.89 1.99
C ALA A 151 -8.00 -2.96 1.10
N PHE A 152 -7.58 -1.82 1.63
CA PHE A 152 -6.72 -0.88 0.92
C PHE A 152 -5.35 -1.51 0.58
N GLN A 153 -4.77 -2.27 1.52
CA GLN A 153 -3.48 -2.94 1.32
C GLN A 153 -3.57 -4.17 0.41
N THR A 154 -4.60 -5.00 0.58
CA THR A 154 -4.81 -6.22 -0.21
C THR A 154 -5.39 -5.96 -1.59
N GLY A 155 -5.83 -4.73 -1.86
CA GLY A 155 -6.54 -4.39 -3.09
C GLY A 155 -7.94 -5.02 -3.18
N ARG A 156 -8.48 -5.55 -2.07
CA ARG A 156 -9.87 -6.01 -1.98
C ARG A 156 -10.79 -4.78 -2.02
N ILE A 157 -11.26 -4.44 -3.20
CA ILE A 157 -12.21 -3.35 -3.40
C ILE A 157 -13.56 -3.80 -2.83
N TYR A 158 -13.92 -3.33 -1.63
CA TYR A 158 -15.31 -3.43 -1.16
C TYR A 158 -16.19 -2.61 -2.10
N LYS A 159 -16.90 -3.30 -3.00
CA LYS A 159 -17.87 -2.70 -3.92
C LYS A 159 -19.24 -2.47 -3.27
N GLU A 160 -19.38 -2.79 -1.99
CA GLU A 160 -20.67 -2.88 -1.34
C GLU A 160 -21.08 -1.61 -0.58
N ASP A 161 -22.40 -1.47 -0.48
CA ASP A 161 -23.09 -0.34 0.15
C ASP A 161 -22.91 -0.34 1.67
N GLN A 162 -23.28 0.77 2.33
CA GLN A 162 -23.14 1.02 3.77
C GLN A 162 -23.53 -0.18 4.67
N ALA A 163 -24.54 -0.95 4.27
CA ALA A 163 -25.09 -2.06 5.05
C ALA A 163 -24.23 -3.34 5.04
N SER A 164 -23.57 -3.69 3.92
CA SER A 164 -22.80 -4.95 3.88
C SER A 164 -21.48 -4.84 4.65
N ILE A 165 -20.84 -3.68 4.60
CA ILE A 165 -19.64 -3.40 5.40
C ILE A 165 -20.00 -3.31 6.89
N ASP A 166 -21.11 -2.66 7.24
CA ASP A 166 -21.57 -2.63 8.63
C ASP A 166 -21.97 -4.04 9.12
N SER A 167 -22.40 -4.95 8.24
CA SER A 167 -22.68 -6.35 8.56
C SER A 167 -21.42 -7.20 8.77
N GLU A 168 -20.37 -7.05 7.96
CA GLU A 168 -19.09 -7.73 8.20
C GLU A 168 -18.40 -7.21 9.48
N VAL A 169 -18.54 -5.91 9.76
CA VAL A 169 -18.09 -5.31 11.03
C VAL A 169 -18.92 -5.81 12.23
N SER A 170 -20.22 -6.11 12.02
CA SER A 170 -21.11 -6.64 13.07
C SER A 170 -20.94 -8.13 13.36
N LEU A 171 -20.29 -8.90 12.47
CA LEU A 171 -20.00 -10.33 12.67
C LEU A 171 -18.73 -10.60 13.49
N ILE A 172 -17.96 -9.55 13.76
CA ILE A 172 -16.79 -9.60 14.62
C ILE A 172 -17.24 -9.16 16.01
N GLU A 173 -17.71 -10.11 16.83
CA GLU A 173 -17.96 -9.82 18.24
C GLU A 173 -16.61 -9.79 18.99
N MET A 174 -16.38 -8.72 19.73
CA MET A 174 -15.24 -8.57 20.63
C MET A 174 -15.59 -9.18 21.98
N ASP A 175 -14.92 -10.27 22.35
CA ASP A 175 -14.89 -10.76 23.74
C ASP A 175 -13.62 -10.26 24.46
N GLU A 176 -13.48 -10.55 25.76
CA GLU A 176 -12.30 -10.16 26.56
C GLU A 176 -10.96 -10.72 26.03
N ASN A 177 -10.97 -11.61 25.04
CA ASN A 177 -9.78 -12.24 24.44
C ASN A 177 -9.50 -11.82 22.98
N GLY A 178 -10.31 -10.95 22.37
CA GLY A 178 -10.06 -10.40 21.03
C GLY A 178 -11.22 -10.61 20.03
N PRO A 179 -10.99 -10.34 18.73
CA PRO A 179 -12.03 -10.46 17.71
C PRO A 179 -12.39 -11.94 17.48
N THR A 180 -13.64 -12.30 17.73
CA THR A 180 -14.20 -13.62 17.40
C THR A 180 -15.11 -13.49 16.19
N VAL A 181 -14.97 -14.40 15.22
CA VAL A 181 -15.85 -14.46 14.05
C VAL A 181 -17.05 -15.33 14.40
N SER A 182 -18.25 -14.76 14.35
CA SER A 182 -19.47 -15.54 14.51
C SER A 182 -19.78 -16.26 13.19
N GLU A 183 -19.44 -17.55 13.08
CA GLU A 183 -19.87 -18.40 11.97
C GLU A 183 -21.39 -18.59 12.04
N SER A 184 -22.15 -17.71 11.39
CA SER A 184 -23.55 -18.01 11.05
C SER A 184 -23.55 -18.96 9.86
N GLU A 185 -23.65 -20.26 10.15
CA GLU A 185 -23.97 -21.36 9.23
C GLU A 185 -25.17 -20.98 8.35
N SER A 186 -24.90 -20.57 7.10
CA SER A 186 -25.94 -20.45 6.08
C SER A 186 -26.20 -21.85 5.51
N SER A 187 -26.98 -22.63 6.25
CA SER A 187 -27.57 -23.87 5.78
C SER A 187 -28.45 -23.63 4.56
N SER A 188 -28.11 -24.24 3.43
CA SER A 188 -29.04 -24.50 2.34
C SER A 188 -28.67 -25.84 1.69
N GLU A 189 -29.28 -26.91 2.20
CA GLU A 189 -29.26 -28.24 1.60
C GLU A 189 -30.47 -28.47 0.68
N SER A 190 -30.26 -29.45 -0.22
CA SER A 190 -31.23 -30.25 -1.00
C SER A 190 -31.56 -29.70 -2.40
N ASN A 191 -31.53 -30.43 -3.52
CA ASN A 191 -31.29 -31.84 -3.92
C ASN A 191 -31.24 -31.77 -5.47
N GLY A 192 -30.68 -32.64 -6.31
CA GLY A 192 -30.04 -33.94 -6.20
C GLY A 192 -29.81 -34.51 -7.63
N THR A 193 -28.82 -35.40 -7.74
CA THR A 193 -28.77 -36.56 -8.67
C THR A 193 -28.68 -36.33 -10.19
N SER A 194 -27.49 -36.60 -10.77
CA SER A 194 -27.18 -37.86 -11.51
C SER A 194 -25.77 -37.80 -12.14
N SER A 195 -24.96 -38.82 -11.87
CA SER A 195 -23.73 -39.21 -12.60
C SER A 195 -24.10 -40.26 -13.69
N PRO A 196 -23.20 -40.83 -14.52
CA PRO A 196 -21.78 -40.55 -14.80
C PRO A 196 -21.40 -40.63 -16.32
N SER A 197 -20.14 -40.33 -16.68
CA SER A 197 -19.19 -41.25 -17.38
C SER A 197 -18.24 -40.59 -18.41
N THR A 198 -16.97 -41.04 -18.32
CA THR A 198 -15.98 -41.40 -19.38
C THR A 198 -15.28 -40.35 -20.27
N GLU A 199 -13.97 -40.27 -20.02
CA GLU A 199 -12.82 -40.54 -20.92
C GLU A 199 -12.25 -39.52 -21.94
N SER A 200 -10.93 -39.39 -21.80
CA SER A 200 -9.84 -39.34 -22.80
C SER A 200 -9.29 -38.00 -23.35
N GLU A 201 -7.99 -37.86 -23.04
CA GLU A 201 -6.86 -37.51 -23.92
C GLU A 201 -6.67 -36.09 -24.50
N GLY A 202 -5.42 -35.62 -24.38
CA GLY A 202 -4.70 -35.12 -25.55
C GLY A 202 -4.07 -33.73 -25.46
N SER A 203 -2.80 -33.71 -25.03
CA SER A 203 -1.68 -33.03 -25.73
C SER A 203 -1.35 -31.54 -25.48
N GLU A 204 -0.12 -31.38 -24.98
CA GLU A 204 1.00 -30.58 -25.52
C GLU A 204 0.93 -29.04 -25.44
N GLN A 205 1.68 -28.45 -24.51
CA GLN A 205 2.99 -27.78 -24.73
C GLN A 205 2.92 -26.47 -25.55
N ASN A 206 3.16 -25.32 -24.90
CA ASN A 206 4.39 -24.57 -25.13
C ASN A 206 4.65 -23.53 -24.03
N ALA A 207 5.93 -23.37 -23.75
CA ALA A 207 6.53 -22.40 -22.86
C ALA A 207 6.50 -20.99 -23.46
N ALA A 208 6.46 -19.97 -22.60
CA ALA A 208 7.55 -19.00 -22.45
C ALA A 208 7.13 -17.90 -21.46
N SER A 209 8.08 -17.58 -20.59
CA SER A 209 8.12 -16.48 -19.65
C SER A 209 7.59 -15.16 -20.22
N GLU A 210 6.89 -14.39 -19.39
CA GLU A 210 7.21 -12.97 -19.26
C GLU A 210 6.96 -12.48 -17.83
N SER A 211 8.05 -11.94 -17.29
CA SER A 211 8.17 -11.35 -15.96
C SER A 211 7.23 -10.17 -15.80
N SER A 212 6.52 -10.10 -14.69
CA SER A 212 5.79 -8.90 -14.27
C SER A 212 5.85 -8.72 -12.76
N GLU A 213 7.05 -8.43 -12.27
CA GLU A 213 7.26 -7.54 -11.13
C GLU A 213 7.48 -6.13 -11.71
N THR A 214 6.74 -5.09 -11.36
CA THR A 214 6.81 -4.45 -10.04
C THR A 214 5.68 -3.41 -9.94
N ALA A 215 4.76 -3.59 -9.00
CA ALA A 215 4.06 -2.48 -8.36
C ALA A 215 4.57 -2.46 -6.93
N VAL A 216 5.69 -1.77 -6.71
CA VAL A 216 6.29 -1.62 -5.38
C VAL A 216 5.41 -0.66 -4.58
N ILE A 217 4.39 -1.21 -3.93
CA ILE A 217 3.78 -0.59 -2.75
C ILE A 217 4.60 -1.13 -1.57
N GLU A 218 5.80 -0.57 -1.37
CA GLU A 218 6.53 -0.77 -0.11
C GLU A 218 5.83 0.07 0.96
N THR A 219 4.86 -0.54 1.63
CA THR A 219 4.41 -0.11 2.96
C THR A 219 4.98 -1.11 3.98
N SER A 220 5.74 -0.60 4.93
CA SER A 220 6.28 -1.23 6.15
C SER A 220 7.01 -2.57 6.00
N ALA A 221 8.35 -2.53 5.97
CA ALA A 221 9.18 -3.64 6.42
C ALA A 221 9.29 -3.57 7.95
N GLY A 222 8.57 -4.47 8.63
CA GLY A 222 8.53 -4.58 10.08
C GLY A 222 8.24 -6.02 10.53
N THR A 223 8.94 -7.02 9.99
CA THR A 223 9.00 -8.36 10.59
C THR A 223 10.33 -8.53 11.32
N ALA A 224 10.28 -8.30 12.64
CA ALA A 224 11.35 -8.66 13.55
C ALA A 224 11.50 -10.19 13.58
N ALA A 225 12.69 -10.68 13.22
CA ALA A 225 13.07 -12.07 13.40
C ALA A 225 13.22 -12.36 14.90
N THR A 226 12.41 -13.30 15.42
CA THR A 226 12.64 -13.93 16.71
C THR A 226 13.79 -14.92 16.59
N GLU A 227 14.95 -14.59 17.15
CA GLU A 227 15.98 -15.57 17.50
C GLU A 227 15.43 -16.51 18.57
N THR A 228 15.37 -17.82 18.28
CA THR A 228 15.30 -18.85 19.33
C THR A 228 16.63 -19.59 19.34
N SER A 229 17.35 -19.45 20.46
CA SER A 229 18.52 -20.24 20.79
C SER A 229 18.13 -21.65 21.23
N GLY A 230 19.02 -22.60 20.96
CA GLY A 230 19.04 -23.95 21.54
C GLY A 230 19.64 -24.90 20.52
N GLY A 231 20.85 -25.45 20.66
CA GLY A 231 21.55 -25.85 21.87
C GLY A 231 21.70 -27.37 21.81
N ALA A 232 22.96 -27.82 21.94
CA ALA A 232 23.50 -29.19 21.84
C ALA A 232 23.82 -29.71 20.42
#